data_AF-A0A354HGR6-F1
#
_entry.id   AF-A0A354HGR6-F1
#
_cell.length_a   1.000
_cell.length_b   1.000
_cell.length_c   1.000
_cell.angle_alpha   90.00
_cell.angle_beta   90.00
_cell.angle_gamma   90.00
#
_symmetry.space_group_name_H-M   'P 1'
#
loop_
_entity.id
_entity.type
_entity.pdbx_description
1 polymer ?
#
loop_
_entity_poly.entity_id
_entity_poly.type
_entity_poly.pdbx_seq_one_letter_code
_entity_poly.pdbx_strand_id
1 'polypeptide(L)' 'MKMKCACCGQGTVAEEYDICPVCGWEKDNVQEKFIGFAGGANRLCLAEAREMFRETGYSDERSESEK' A
#
# COMPACT_ATOMS: atom_id res chain seq x y z
N MET A 1 8.51 5.05 14.12
CA MET A 1 7.98 3.91 14.93
C MET A 1 7.54 2.85 13.95
N LYS A 2 7.94 1.58 14.09
CA LYS A 2 7.56 0.53 13.13
C LYS A 2 6.07 0.22 13.27
N MET A 3 5.36 0.21 12.15
CA MET A 3 3.92 0.00 12.05
C MET A 3 3.60 -1.00 10.94
N LYS A 4 2.46 -1.69 11.08
CA LYS A 4 2.00 -2.63 10.05
C LYS A 4 1.54 -1.86 8.82
N CYS A 5 1.84 -2.41 7.64
CA CYS A 5 1.39 -1.86 6.38
C CYS A 5 -0.14 -1.72 6.38
N ALA A 6 -0.63 -0.53 6.06
CA ALA A 6 -2.06 -0.23 6.06
C ALA A 6 -2.84 -1.03 5.00
N CYS A 7 -2.17 -1.45 3.92
CA CYS A 7 -2.74 -2.27 2.86
C CYS A 7 -2.82 -3.75 3.26
N CYS A 8 -1.68 -4.45 3.36
CA CYS A 8 -1.68 -5.89 3.56
C CYS A 8 -1.76 -6.35 5.03
N GLY A 9 -1.44 -5.48 6.01
CA GLY A 9 -1.32 -5.85 7.42
C GLY A 9 -0.15 -6.76 7.78
N GLN A 10 0.56 -7.33 6.80
CA GLN A 10 1.65 -8.28 6.99
C GLN A 10 3.02 -7.59 7.10
N GLY A 11 3.32 -6.72 6.13
CA GLY A 11 4.57 -5.97 6.08
C GLY A 11 4.72 -4.94 7.21
N THR A 12 5.96 -4.50 7.43
CA THR A 12 6.29 -3.50 8.45
C THR A 12 6.98 -2.32 7.78
N VAL A 13 6.47 -1.11 8.02
CA VAL A 13 6.99 0.16 7.52
C VAL A 13 7.24 1.10 8.71
N ALA A 14 8.18 2.03 8.61
CA ALA A 14 8.57 2.91 9.71
C ALA A 14 8.39 4.39 9.37
N GLU A 15 8.89 4.81 8.22
CA GLU A 15 8.93 6.21 7.79
C GLU A 15 7.91 6.49 6.68
N GLU A 16 7.59 7.77 6.49
CA GLU A 16 6.86 8.22 5.31
C GLU A 16 7.65 7.83 4.06
N TYR A 17 6.97 7.39 3.00
CA TYR A 17 7.55 6.86 1.76
C TYR A 17 8.19 5.46 1.85
N ASP A 18 8.14 4.78 3.00
CA ASP A 18 8.57 3.38 3.07
C ASP A 18 7.66 2.47 2.23
N ILE A 19 8.26 1.70 1.32
CA ILE A 19 7.55 0.73 0.50
C ILE A 19 7.42 -0.59 1.26
N CYS A 20 6.20 -1.09 1.38
CA CYS A 20 5.94 -2.37 2.02
C CYS A 20 6.53 -3.52 1.19
N PRO A 21 7.48 -4.32 1.71
CA PRO A 21 8.15 -5.38 0.94
C PRO A 21 7.23 -6.57 0.60
N VAL A 22 6.05 -6.65 1.23
CA VAL A 22 5.07 -7.72 0.98
C VAL A 22 4.18 -7.41 -0.21
N CYS A 23 3.52 -6.25 -0.22
CA CYS A 23 2.50 -5.91 -1.21
C CYS A 23 2.88 -4.79 -2.18
N GLY A 24 3.92 -4.00 -1.89
CA GLY A 24 4.32 -2.85 -2.70
C GLY A 24 3.72 -1.50 -2.27
N TRP A 25 2.80 -1.47 -1.30
CA TRP A 25 2.18 -0.23 -0.84
C TRP A 25 3.21 0.73 -0.22
N GLU A 26 3.33 1.93 -0.77
CA GLU A 26 4.12 3.01 -0.21
C GLU A 26 3.37 3.68 0.94
N LYS A 27 4.06 3.87 2.06
CA LYS A 27 3.49 4.52 3.24
C LYS A 27 3.21 6.00 2.94
N ASP A 28 1.94 6.30 2.68
CA ASP A 28 1.44 7.65 2.43
C ASP A 28 0.38 8.03 3.47
N ASN A 29 0.68 9.05 4.29
CA ASN A 29 -0.22 9.48 5.37
C ASN A 29 -1.54 10.08 4.87
N VAL A 30 -1.57 10.64 3.66
CA VAL A 30 -2.79 11.19 3.06
C VAL A 30 -3.70 10.05 2.62
N GLN A 31 -3.19 9.05 1.91
CA GLN A 31 -3.93 7.88 1.45
C GLN A 31 -4.33 6.96 2.61
N GLU A 32 -3.53 6.89 3.68
CA GLU A 32 -3.90 6.17 4.91
C GLU A 32 -5.02 6.87 5.70
N LYS A 33 -5.05 8.20 5.70
CA LYS A 33 -6.10 8.99 6.36
C LYS A 33 -7.38 9.07 5.53
N PHE A 34 -7.25 9.20 4.21
CA PHE A 34 -8.35 9.32 3.27
C PHE A 34 -8.37 8.09 2.37
N ILE A 35 -9.01 7.03 2.86
CA ILE A 35 -8.94 5.68 2.26
C ILE A 35 -9.42 5.58 0.81
N GLY A 36 -10.18 6.57 0.31
CA GLY A 36 -10.65 6.68 -1.07
C GLY A 36 -9.84 7.65 -1.94
N PHE A 37 -8.72 8.18 -1.45
CA PHE A 37 -7.82 9.05 -2.21
C PHE A 37 -6.86 8.22 -3.06
N ALA A 38 -7.01 8.29 -4.37
CA ALA A 38 -6.20 7.61 -5.37
C ALA A 38 -5.26 8.60 -6.11
N GLY A 39 -4.27 8.08 -6.84
CA GLY A 39 -3.41 8.87 -7.72
C GLY A 39 -2.32 9.70 -7.03
N GLY A 40 -1.94 9.33 -5.80
CA GLY A 40 -0.82 9.91 -5.06
C GLY A 40 0.46 9.07 -5.23
N ALA A 41 1.15 8.81 -4.12
CA ALA A 41 2.27 7.86 -4.09
C ALA A 41 1.86 6.46 -4.62
N ASN A 42 0.65 6.02 -4.24
CA ASN A 42 0.05 4.79 -4.71
C ASN A 42 -1.00 5.09 -5.79
N ARG A 43 -1.03 4.27 -6.84
CA ARG A 43 -1.97 4.43 -7.98
C ARG A 43 -3.42 4.25 -7.54
N LEU A 44 -3.69 3.17 -6.82
CA LEU A 44 -5.00 2.88 -6.22
C LEU A 44 -5.18 3.60 -4.88
N CYS A 45 -6.42 3.82 -4.47
CA CYS A 45 -6.68 4.23 -3.09
C CYS A 45 -6.49 3.04 -2.12
N LEU A 46 -6.41 3.32 -0.81
CA LEU A 46 -6.16 2.28 0.18
C LEU A 46 -7.28 1.22 0.22
N ALA A 47 -8.53 1.60 -0.06
CA ALA A 47 -9.64 0.64 -0.13
C ALA A 47 -9.44 -0.37 -1.29
N GLU A 48 -9.20 0.14 -2.50
CA GLU A 48 -8.98 -0.69 -3.71
C GLU A 48 -7.71 -1.54 -3.59
N ALA A 49 -6.62 -0.97 -3.06
CA ALA A 49 -5.37 -1.71 -2.86
C ALA A 49 -5.53 -2.90 -1.89
N ARG A 50 -6.37 -2.77 -0.87
CA ARG A 50 -6.70 -3.88 0.05
C ARG A 50 -7.48 -4.98 -0.65
N GLU A 51 -8.39 -4.63 -1.56
CA GLU A 51 -9.15 -5.58 -2.35
C GLU A 51 -8.23 -6.30 -3.33
N MET A 52 -7.44 -5.57 -4.11
CA MET A 52 -6.46 -6.15 -5.03
C MET A 52 -5.47 -7.06 -4.29
N PHE A 53 -4.96 -6.66 -3.11
CA PHE A 53 -4.04 -7.50 -2.34
C PHE A 53 -4.65 -8.85 -1.96
N ARG A 54 -5.96 -8.92 -1.69
CA ARG A 54 -6.63 -10.20 -1.38
C ARG A 54 -6.70 -11.12 -2.60
N GLU A 55 -6.73 -10.55 -3.81
CA GLU A 55 -6.85 -11.29 -5.06
C GLU A 55 -5.48 -11.68 -5.63
N THR A 56 -4.51 -10.77 -5.60
CA THR A 56 -3.23 -10.91 -6.32
C THR A 56 -2.01 -10.98 -5.40
N GLY A 57 -2.13 -10.52 -4.15
CA GLY A 57 -1.00 -10.35 -3.24
C GLY A 57 -0.22 -9.04 -3.44
N TYR A 58 -0.72 -8.12 -4.27
CA TYR A 58 -0.10 -6.81 -4.56
C TYR A 58 -1.05 -5.65 -4.28
N SER A 59 -0.51 -4.48 -3.98
CA SER A 59 -1.31 -3.27 -3.74
C SER A 59 -1.79 -2.58 -5.01
N ASP A 60 -1.09 -2.78 -6.13
CA ASP A 60 -1.52 -2.37 -7.47
C ASP A 60 -0.82 -3.23 -8.56
N GLU A 61 -1.23 -3.06 -9.82
CA GLU A 61 -0.65 -3.75 -10.99
C GLU A 61 0.85 -3.43 -11.21
N ARG A 62 1.31 -2.27 -10.75
CA ARG A 62 2.71 -1.85 -10.89
C ARG A 62 3.58 -2.63 -9.91
N SER A 63 3.10 -2.77 -8.67
CA SER A 63 3.73 -3.52 -7.60
C SER A 63 3.91 -5.00 -7.96
N GLU A 64 3.06 -5.55 -8.82
CA GLU A 64 3.22 -6.89 -9.41
C GLU A 64 4.37 -6.94 -10.41
N SER A 65 4.48 -5.93 -11.27
CA SER A 65 5.46 -5.89 -12.36
C SER A 65 6.90 -5.60 -11.89
N GLU A 66 7.08 -5.08 -10.68
CA GLU A 66 8.36 -4.64 -10.12
C GLU A 66 8.98 -5.64 -9.11
N LYS A 67 8.37 -6.81 -8.88
CA LYS A 67 8.99 -7.90 -8.10
C LYS A 67 9.83 -8.84 -8.96
#